data_AF-A0A1F2ZLC3-F1
#
_entry.id   AF-A0A1F2ZLC3-F1
#
_cell.length_a   1.000
_cell.length_b   1.000
_cell.length_c   1.000
_cell.angle_alpha   90.00
_cell.angle_beta   90.00
_cell.angle_gamma   90.00
#
_symmetry.space_group_name_H-M   'P 1'
#
loop_
_entity.id
_entity.type
_entity.pdbx_description
1 polymer ?
#
loop_
_entity_poly.entity_id
_entity_poly.type
_entity_poly.pdbx_seq_one_letter_code
_entity_poly.pdbx_strand_id
1 'polypeptide(L)'
;MNKQQSKTDLFAIFKTFLRFGFLAWGGPVAQIAMIKDELVDREKWISPDKFKRTLAVYQALPGPEAHELCVYFGMIKAGRWGGFLAGLGFMLPGLLLMLLLSYFYAAYGATTLLPLFAGIAPAVCALIVRAAHRISTHILHDKSMIYAGIISIILTLFSLHFLLVFLICGIFRSLWIKNQKAVAAIVSLALAVLFLLVFRYAGLQFSGSKSGLFIEGLKAGMLSFGGAYTAIPFLQNSMVGNYDSITTSSFLDGIALANVIPAPLVIFGTYLGFLAGGFSGALLITAGIFLPAFSFTLVGHKQIERLIENKTFHGSLDSVSAAVVGMLIITALQIFLHTITTPIQTIIFTIALAGFYFLKHRLSTPAIMICCGVFGYFVSA
;
A
#
# COMPACT_ATOMS: atom_id res chain seq x y z
N MET A 1 1.74 -33.06 -27.91
CA MET A 1 2.65 -32.70 -26.80
C MET A 1 4.06 -32.69 -27.33
N ASN A 2 4.61 -31.53 -27.71
CA ASN A 2 5.97 -31.44 -28.25
C ASN A 2 6.96 -31.04 -27.14
N LYS A 3 7.88 -31.96 -26.84
CA LYS A 3 9.04 -31.80 -25.95
C LYS A 3 10.06 -30.86 -26.61
N GLN A 4 9.87 -29.56 -26.43
CA GLN A 4 10.90 -28.54 -26.65
C GLN A 4 10.66 -27.33 -25.74
N GLN A 5 10.34 -27.60 -24.46
CA GLN A 5 10.61 -26.61 -23.41
C GLN A 5 12.13 -26.52 -23.29
N SER A 6 12.74 -25.59 -24.04
CA SER A 6 14.02 -24.98 -23.66
C SER A 6 14.01 -24.83 -22.14
N LYS A 7 14.98 -25.41 -21.43
CA LYS A 7 15.16 -25.18 -19.99
C LYS A 7 15.28 -23.66 -19.81
N THR A 8 14.17 -23.00 -19.50
CA THR A 8 14.18 -21.56 -19.27
C THR A 8 15.11 -21.33 -18.09
N ASP A 9 16.18 -20.58 -18.30
CA ASP A 9 17.14 -20.30 -17.24
C ASP A 9 16.45 -19.48 -16.15
N LEU A 10 16.25 -20.10 -14.98
CA LEU A 10 15.66 -19.47 -13.81
C LEU A 10 16.47 -18.25 -13.36
N PHE A 11 17.80 -18.29 -13.58
CA PHE A 11 18.67 -17.16 -13.28
C PHE A 11 18.43 -15.99 -14.25
N ALA A 12 18.23 -16.26 -15.54
CA ALA A 12 17.86 -15.24 -16.51
C ALA A 12 16.52 -14.57 -16.16
N ILE A 13 15.53 -15.33 -15.68
CA ILE A 13 14.26 -14.77 -15.17
C ILE A 13 14.55 -13.86 -13.97
N PHE A 14 15.24 -14.37 -12.95
CA PHE A 14 15.60 -13.59 -11.77
C PHE A 14 16.31 -12.28 -12.15
N LYS A 15 17.31 -12.33 -13.03
CA LYS A 15 18.06 -11.16 -13.51
C LYS A 15 17.18 -10.15 -14.24
N THR A 16 16.23 -10.61 -15.04
CA THR A 16 15.27 -9.75 -15.75
C THR A 16 14.41 -8.97 -14.77
N PHE A 17 13.81 -9.65 -13.80
CA PHE A 17 12.96 -9.00 -12.80
C PHE A 17 13.77 -8.20 -11.76
N LEU A 18 15.02 -8.59 -11.49
CA LEU A 18 15.97 -7.79 -10.71
C LEU A 18 16.23 -6.43 -11.35
N ARG A 19 16.39 -6.40 -12.70
CA ARG A 19 16.50 -5.16 -13.45
C ARG A 19 15.22 -4.31 -13.35
N PHE A 20 14.03 -4.92 -13.37
CA PHE A 20 12.78 -4.19 -13.13
C PHE A 20 12.75 -3.58 -11.73
N GLY A 21 13.21 -4.30 -10.71
CA GLY A 21 13.33 -3.79 -9.36
C GLY A 21 14.19 -2.52 -9.27
N PHE A 22 15.36 -2.50 -9.91
CA PHE A 22 16.21 -1.30 -10.00
C PHE A 22 15.57 -0.11 -10.75
N LEU A 23 14.54 -0.38 -11.55
CA LEU A 23 13.86 0.63 -12.37
C LEU A 23 12.46 0.98 -11.85
N ALA A 24 12.06 0.43 -10.69
CA ALA A 24 10.71 0.51 -10.13
C ALA A 24 10.36 1.90 -9.53
N TRP A 25 10.60 2.98 -10.26
CA TRP A 25 10.30 4.35 -9.87
C TRP A 25 8.83 4.74 -10.10
N GLY A 26 8.35 5.76 -9.39
CA GLY A 26 7.10 6.46 -9.72
C GLY A 26 5.81 5.79 -9.23
N GLY A 27 5.90 4.86 -8.28
CA GLY A 27 4.76 4.19 -7.67
C GLY A 27 4.04 3.18 -8.60
N PRO A 28 2.89 2.63 -8.18
CA PRO A 28 2.26 1.48 -8.83
C PRO A 28 1.95 1.67 -10.31
N VAL A 29 1.49 2.85 -10.74
CA VAL A 29 1.12 3.10 -12.14
C VAL A 29 2.34 3.07 -13.05
N ALA A 30 3.41 3.75 -12.64
CA ALA A 30 4.64 3.79 -13.42
C ALA A 30 5.29 2.41 -13.48
N GLN A 31 5.26 1.65 -12.39
CA GLN A 31 5.74 0.27 -12.34
C GLN A 31 4.94 -0.66 -13.26
N ILE A 32 3.60 -0.60 -13.23
CA ILE A 32 2.75 -1.39 -14.13
C ILE A 32 2.98 -1.00 -15.60
N ALA A 33 3.11 0.30 -15.88
CA ALA A 33 3.40 0.80 -17.23
C ALA A 33 4.77 0.31 -17.73
N MET A 34 5.79 0.29 -16.87
CA MET A 34 7.11 -0.26 -17.18
C MET A 34 7.04 -1.76 -17.47
N ILE A 35 6.34 -2.53 -16.63
CA ILE A 35 6.16 -3.98 -16.83
C ILE A 35 5.44 -4.24 -18.16
N LYS A 36 4.43 -3.43 -18.48
CA LYS A 36 3.72 -3.51 -19.77
C LYS A 36 4.67 -3.23 -20.95
N ASP A 37 5.42 -2.13 -20.91
CA ASP A 37 6.37 -1.76 -21.99
C ASP A 37 7.37 -2.89 -22.26
N GLU A 38 7.98 -3.45 -21.21
CA GLU A 38 8.95 -4.51 -21.43
C GLU A 38 8.29 -5.82 -21.87
N LEU A 39 7.25 -6.30 -21.16
CA LEU A 39 6.72 -7.65 -21.39
C LEU A 39 5.74 -7.76 -22.56
N VAL A 40 5.04 -6.67 -22.90
CA VAL A 40 4.07 -6.62 -24.00
C VAL A 40 4.72 -6.04 -25.24
N ASP A 41 5.31 -4.85 -25.13
CA ASP A 41 5.69 -4.05 -26.30
C ASP A 41 7.08 -4.45 -26.83
N ARG A 42 8.07 -4.66 -25.95
CA ARG A 42 9.45 -5.03 -26.33
C ARG A 42 9.64 -6.54 -26.50
N GLU A 43 9.45 -7.29 -25.43
CA GLU A 43 9.75 -8.72 -25.36
C GLU A 43 8.64 -9.60 -25.93
N LYS A 44 7.42 -9.05 -26.07
CA LYS A 44 6.24 -9.75 -26.60
C LYS A 44 5.96 -11.10 -25.92
N TRP A 45 6.22 -11.21 -24.62
CA TRP A 45 5.92 -12.40 -23.83
C TRP A 45 4.41 -12.62 -23.69
N ILE A 46 3.61 -11.56 -23.76
CA ILE A 46 2.16 -11.62 -23.59
C ILE A 46 1.44 -10.60 -24.47
N SER A 47 0.24 -10.94 -24.94
CA SER A 47 -0.57 -10.04 -25.74
C SER A 47 -1.14 -8.89 -24.90
N PRO A 48 -1.41 -7.72 -25.52
CA PRO A 48 -2.00 -6.57 -24.82
C PRO A 48 -3.33 -6.89 -24.12
N ASP A 49 -4.19 -7.69 -24.74
CA ASP A 49 -5.50 -8.03 -24.18
C ASP A 49 -5.38 -8.98 -23.01
N LYS A 50 -4.46 -9.95 -23.09
CA LYS A 50 -4.19 -10.84 -21.96
C LYS A 50 -3.59 -10.07 -20.79
N PHE A 51 -2.67 -9.14 -21.04
CA PHE A 51 -2.13 -8.25 -20.01
C PHE A 51 -3.23 -7.44 -19.32
N LYS A 52 -4.15 -6.83 -20.08
CA LYS A 52 -5.28 -6.06 -19.51
C LYS A 52 -6.17 -6.92 -18.61
N ARG A 53 -6.54 -8.13 -19.05
CA ARG A 53 -7.34 -9.07 -18.25
C ARG A 53 -6.62 -9.47 -16.97
N THR A 54 -5.34 -9.81 -17.08
CA THR A 54 -4.49 -10.15 -15.93
C THR A 54 -4.38 -8.97 -14.95
N LEU A 55 -4.17 -7.74 -15.45
CA LEU A 55 -4.11 -6.56 -14.60
C LEU A 55 -5.43 -6.32 -13.87
N ALA A 56 -6.57 -6.47 -14.54
CA ALA A 56 -7.88 -6.36 -13.90
C ALA A 56 -8.05 -7.38 -12.77
N VAL A 57 -7.48 -8.58 -12.93
CA VAL A 57 -7.49 -9.61 -11.89
C VAL A 57 -6.72 -9.18 -10.64
N TYR A 58 -5.48 -8.71 -10.83
CA TYR A 58 -4.63 -8.29 -9.71
C TYR A 58 -5.05 -6.97 -9.07
N GLN A 59 -5.78 -6.12 -9.78
CA GLN A 59 -6.41 -4.92 -9.19
C GLN A 59 -7.55 -5.26 -8.23
N ALA A 60 -8.19 -6.42 -8.38
CA ALA A 60 -9.22 -6.91 -7.46
C ALA A 60 -8.63 -7.64 -6.24
N LEU A 61 -7.39 -8.11 -6.33
CA LEU A 61 -6.73 -8.81 -5.23
C LEU A 61 -6.07 -7.83 -4.24
N PRO A 62 -5.89 -8.27 -2.98
CA PRO A 62 -5.10 -7.51 -2.03
C PRO A 62 -3.61 -7.75 -2.27
N GLY A 63 -2.86 -6.66 -2.44
CA GLY A 63 -1.41 -6.70 -2.59
C GLY A 63 -0.86 -5.61 -3.51
N PRO A 64 0.48 -5.49 -3.59
CA PRO A 64 1.14 -4.63 -4.56
C PRO A 64 1.03 -5.23 -5.98
N GLU A 65 0.16 -4.68 -6.82
CA GLU A 65 -0.23 -5.30 -8.10
C GLU A 65 0.95 -5.46 -9.07
N ALA A 66 1.88 -4.50 -9.08
CA ALA A 66 3.08 -4.58 -9.91
C ALA A 66 3.95 -5.81 -9.54
N HIS A 67 4.05 -6.13 -8.25
CA HIS A 67 4.78 -7.30 -7.79
C HIS A 67 4.03 -8.59 -8.16
N GLU A 68 2.71 -8.63 -7.97
CA GLU A 68 1.90 -9.80 -8.36
C GLU A 68 1.97 -10.09 -9.86
N LEU A 69 1.96 -9.06 -10.70
CA LEU A 69 2.21 -9.20 -12.14
C LEU A 69 3.58 -9.81 -12.42
N CYS A 70 4.63 -9.41 -11.72
CA CYS A 70 5.96 -10.01 -11.86
C CYS A 70 5.94 -11.50 -11.50
N VAL A 71 5.34 -11.86 -10.36
CA VAL A 71 5.18 -13.27 -9.95
C VAL A 71 4.41 -14.05 -11.00
N TYR A 72 3.34 -13.47 -11.55
CA TYR A 72 2.49 -14.11 -12.54
C TYR A 72 3.22 -14.38 -13.86
N PHE A 73 3.89 -13.37 -14.42
CA PHE A 73 4.60 -13.52 -15.69
C PHE A 73 5.82 -14.41 -15.55
N GLY A 74 6.53 -14.36 -14.41
CA GLY A 74 7.55 -15.35 -14.07
C GLY A 74 6.98 -16.77 -14.02
N MET A 75 5.78 -16.93 -13.46
CA MET A 75 5.09 -18.23 -13.39
C MET A 75 4.70 -18.76 -14.77
N ILE A 76 4.21 -17.90 -15.67
CA ILE A 76 3.94 -18.27 -17.06
C ILE A 76 5.23 -18.76 -17.74
N LYS A 77 6.37 -18.11 -17.46
CA LYS A 77 7.61 -18.37 -18.18
C LYS A 77 8.37 -19.63 -17.72
N ALA A 78 8.39 -19.93 -16.42
CA ALA A 78 9.11 -21.09 -15.88
C ALA A 78 8.42 -21.76 -14.68
N GLY A 79 7.08 -21.74 -14.63
CA GLY A 79 6.30 -22.35 -13.56
C GLY A 79 6.52 -21.67 -12.20
N ARG A 80 6.11 -22.32 -11.11
CA ARG A 80 6.09 -21.71 -9.77
C ARG A 80 7.44 -21.13 -9.33
N TRP A 81 8.55 -21.80 -9.64
CA TRP A 81 9.89 -21.29 -9.33
C TRP A 81 10.25 -20.04 -10.14
N GLY A 82 9.85 -19.99 -11.42
CA GLY A 82 9.95 -18.77 -12.22
C GLY A 82 9.18 -17.61 -11.60
N GLY A 83 7.97 -17.87 -11.09
CA GLY A 83 7.17 -16.85 -10.41
C GLY A 83 7.78 -16.37 -9.10
N PHE A 84 8.25 -17.31 -8.26
CA PHE A 84 8.91 -16.98 -7.00
C PHE A 84 10.16 -16.11 -7.23
N LEU A 85 11.03 -16.51 -8.17
CA LEU A 85 12.24 -15.76 -8.51
C LEU A 85 11.94 -14.42 -9.19
N ALA A 86 10.87 -14.32 -9.98
CA ALA A 86 10.45 -13.05 -10.56
C ALA A 86 9.98 -12.05 -9.50
N GLY A 87 9.13 -12.49 -8.56
CA GLY A 87 8.73 -11.65 -7.43
C GLY A 87 9.91 -11.23 -6.57
N LEU A 88 10.75 -12.20 -6.18
CA LEU A 88 11.97 -11.91 -5.41
C LEU A 88 12.89 -10.93 -6.13
N GLY A 89 13.16 -11.15 -7.42
CA GLY A 89 13.98 -10.25 -8.23
C GLY A 89 13.41 -8.83 -8.22
N PHE A 90 12.10 -8.68 -8.42
CA PHE A 90 11.47 -7.37 -8.43
C PHE A 90 11.53 -6.63 -7.08
N MET A 91 11.33 -7.32 -5.95
CA MET A 91 11.32 -6.67 -4.63
C MET A 91 12.72 -6.49 -4.00
N LEU A 92 13.69 -7.33 -4.36
CA LEU A 92 14.98 -7.40 -3.66
C LEU A 92 15.79 -6.09 -3.69
N PRO A 93 15.89 -5.34 -4.80
CA PRO A 93 16.63 -4.07 -4.81
C PRO A 93 16.01 -3.07 -3.82
N GLY A 94 14.69 -2.94 -3.83
CA GLY A 94 13.95 -2.07 -2.91
C GLY A 94 14.11 -2.49 -1.45
N LEU A 95 14.07 -3.80 -1.16
CA LEU A 95 14.30 -4.35 0.17
C LEU A 95 15.70 -4.00 0.69
N LEU A 96 16.74 -4.24 -0.11
CA LEU A 96 18.12 -3.96 0.29
C LEU A 96 18.37 -2.47 0.50
N LEU A 97 17.87 -1.62 -0.41
CA LEU A 97 17.97 -0.17 -0.28
C LEU A 97 17.21 0.34 0.94
N MET A 98 16.01 -0.17 1.19
CA MET A 98 15.23 0.23 2.36
C MET A 98 15.90 -0.23 3.66
N LEU A 99 16.45 -1.46 3.73
CA LEU A 99 17.22 -1.92 4.88
C LEU A 99 18.45 -1.04 5.14
N LEU A 100 19.17 -0.68 4.08
CA LEU A 100 20.33 0.19 4.17
C LEU A 100 19.94 1.57 4.70
N LEU A 101 18.90 2.20 4.14
CA LEU A 101 18.38 3.48 4.62
C LEU A 101 17.88 3.38 6.06
N SER A 102 17.22 2.29 6.43
CA SER A 102 16.75 2.07 7.81
C SER A 102 17.91 1.98 8.80
N TYR A 103 18.98 1.27 8.42
CA TYR A 103 20.21 1.17 9.20
C TYR A 103 20.86 2.55 9.38
N PHE A 104 21.01 3.32 8.30
CA PHE A 104 21.58 4.67 8.37
C PHE A 104 20.72 5.61 9.21
N TYR A 105 19.40 5.55 9.07
CA TYR A 105 18.47 6.34 9.88
C TYR A 105 18.63 6.03 11.38
N ALA A 106 18.73 4.74 11.75
CA ALA A 106 18.92 4.34 13.13
C ALA A 106 20.32 4.65 13.69
N ALA A 107 21.37 4.56 12.86
CA ALA A 107 22.76 4.74 13.30
C ALA A 107 23.18 6.22 13.42
N TYR A 108 22.75 7.07 12.49
CA TYR A 108 23.16 8.48 12.43
C TYR A 108 22.11 9.45 12.99
N GLY A 109 20.91 8.93 13.30
CA GLY A 109 19.84 9.66 13.96
C GLY A 109 19.04 10.56 13.04
N ALA A 110 17.74 10.68 13.34
CA ALA A 110 16.84 11.62 12.68
C ALA A 110 17.30 13.08 12.79
N THR A 111 18.12 13.43 13.80
CA THR A 111 18.49 14.82 14.12
C THR A 111 19.33 15.50 13.04
N THR A 112 20.26 14.81 12.38
CA THR A 112 21.06 15.39 11.29
C THR A 112 20.25 15.57 10.01
N LEU A 113 19.26 14.69 9.79
CA LEU A 113 18.39 14.70 8.62
C LEU A 113 17.06 15.44 8.85
N LEU A 114 16.81 15.92 10.07
CA LEU A 114 15.56 16.56 10.48
C LEU A 114 15.16 17.72 9.56
N PRO A 115 16.08 18.62 9.14
CA PRO A 115 15.76 19.70 8.22
C PRO A 115 15.30 19.19 6.84
N LEU A 116 15.88 18.08 6.37
CA LEU A 116 15.49 17.44 5.12
C LEU A 116 14.06 16.86 5.23
N PHE A 117 13.80 16.10 6.30
CA PHE A 117 12.49 15.50 6.54
C PHE A 117 11.39 16.54 6.78
N ALA A 118 11.72 17.69 7.38
CA ALA A 118 10.79 18.81 7.54
C ALA A 118 10.27 19.33 6.18
N GLY A 119 11.10 19.30 5.14
CA GLY A 119 10.70 19.62 3.77
C GLY A 119 9.95 18.49 3.06
N ILE A 120 10.33 17.23 3.33
CA ILE A 120 9.71 16.08 2.66
C ILE A 120 8.32 15.76 3.22
N ALA A 121 8.09 15.92 4.53
CA ALA A 121 6.84 15.52 5.17
C ALA A 121 5.59 16.20 4.56
N PRO A 122 5.58 17.52 4.26
CA PRO A 122 4.48 18.15 3.53
C PRO A 122 4.26 17.57 2.13
N ALA A 123 5.33 17.18 1.42
CA ALA A 123 5.23 16.53 0.12
C ALA A 123 4.67 15.10 0.22
N VAL A 124 5.04 14.34 1.26
CA VAL A 124 4.43 13.04 1.57
C VAL A 124 2.94 13.20 1.87
N CYS A 125 2.55 14.21 2.66
CA CYS A 125 1.16 14.52 2.90
C CYS A 125 0.40 14.78 1.58
N ALA A 126 0.96 15.61 0.70
CA ALA A 126 0.39 15.89 -0.62
C ALA A 126 0.26 14.60 -1.48
N LEU A 127 1.24 13.70 -1.42
CA LEU A 127 1.18 12.40 -2.10
C LEU A 127 0.02 11.55 -1.59
N ILE A 128 -0.18 11.48 -0.27
CA ILE A 128 -1.26 10.72 0.36
C ILE A 128 -2.62 11.32 -0.01
N VAL A 129 -2.76 12.66 0.00
CA VAL A 129 -3.97 13.35 -0.46
C VAL A 129 -4.26 13.03 -1.93
N ARG A 130 -3.24 13.05 -2.80
CA ARG A 130 -3.39 12.67 -4.21
C ARG A 130 -3.83 11.23 -4.37
N ALA A 131 -3.26 10.31 -3.58
CA ALA A 131 -3.63 8.90 -3.58
C ALA A 131 -5.09 8.71 -3.12
N ALA A 132 -5.48 9.36 -2.03
CA ALA A 132 -6.85 9.34 -1.51
C ALA A 132 -7.85 9.82 -2.58
N HIS A 133 -7.60 10.96 -3.22
CA HIS A 133 -8.46 11.47 -4.30
C HIS A 133 -8.58 10.46 -5.45
N ARG A 134 -7.44 9.96 -5.95
CA ARG A 134 -7.43 9.02 -7.07
C ARG A 134 -8.20 7.73 -6.77
N ILE A 135 -7.94 7.12 -5.61
CA ILE A 135 -8.56 5.86 -5.21
C ILE A 135 -10.07 6.08 -4.99
N SER A 136 -10.45 7.19 -4.35
CA SER A 136 -11.86 7.56 -4.13
C SER A 136 -12.63 7.65 -5.44
N THR A 137 -12.08 8.33 -6.46
CA THR A 137 -12.77 8.49 -7.76
C THR A 137 -12.97 7.18 -8.50
N HIS A 138 -12.15 6.15 -8.23
CA HIS A 138 -12.27 4.84 -8.87
C HIS A 138 -13.23 3.91 -8.11
N ILE A 139 -13.26 4.00 -6.78
CA ILE A 139 -14.00 3.08 -5.92
C ILE A 139 -15.41 3.61 -5.60
N LEU A 140 -15.57 4.91 -5.34
CA LEU A 140 -16.82 5.51 -4.87
C LEU A 140 -17.73 5.94 -6.04
N HIS A 141 -18.19 4.98 -6.84
CA HIS A 141 -18.97 5.23 -8.05
C HIS A 141 -20.50 5.15 -7.86
N ASP A 142 -20.98 4.47 -6.81
CA ASP A 142 -22.41 4.34 -6.50
C ASP A 142 -22.76 4.87 -5.09
N LYS A 143 -24.04 5.17 -4.86
CA LYS A 143 -24.51 5.76 -3.58
C LYS A 143 -24.13 4.91 -2.36
N SER A 144 -24.22 3.58 -2.44
CA SER A 144 -23.86 2.74 -1.29
C SER A 144 -22.37 2.69 -1.02
N MET A 145 -21.53 2.77 -2.04
CA MET A 145 -20.08 2.96 -1.85
C MET A 145 -19.78 4.29 -1.16
N ILE A 146 -20.40 5.38 -1.62
CA ILE A 146 -20.22 6.71 -1.03
C ILE A 146 -20.63 6.69 0.45
N TYR A 147 -21.81 6.15 0.79
CA TYR A 147 -22.24 6.06 2.19
C TYR A 147 -21.35 5.12 3.02
N ALA A 148 -20.89 4.00 2.47
CA ALA A 148 -19.94 3.12 3.15
C ALA A 148 -18.61 3.84 3.44
N GLY A 149 -18.11 4.65 2.50
CA GLY A 149 -16.95 5.51 2.69
C GLY A 149 -17.17 6.56 3.78
N ILE A 150 -18.33 7.22 3.82
CA ILE A 150 -18.70 8.18 4.88
C ILE A 150 -18.76 7.49 6.25
N ILE A 151 -19.39 6.31 6.34
CA ILE A 151 -19.41 5.50 7.56
C ILE A 151 -17.98 5.20 7.99
N SER A 152 -17.13 4.76 7.07
CA SER A 152 -15.73 4.49 7.38
C SER A 152 -14.98 5.73 7.89
N ILE A 153 -15.20 6.90 7.31
CA ILE A 153 -14.63 8.18 7.78
C ILE A 153 -15.04 8.41 9.24
N ILE A 154 -16.34 8.31 9.55
CA ILE A 154 -16.87 8.53 10.89
C ILE A 154 -16.26 7.53 11.88
N LEU A 155 -16.28 6.24 11.57
CA LEU A 155 -15.75 5.20 12.46
C LEU A 155 -14.24 5.37 12.71
N THR A 156 -13.49 5.76 11.69
CA THR A 156 -12.04 5.99 11.82
C THR A 156 -11.73 7.23 12.66
N LEU A 157 -12.55 8.29 12.58
CA LEU A 157 -12.42 9.47 13.47
C LEU A 157 -12.58 9.11 14.94
N PHE A 158 -13.45 8.16 15.26
CA PHE A 158 -13.61 7.61 16.60
C PHE A 158 -12.54 6.57 16.97
N SER A 159 -11.48 6.43 16.16
CA SER A 159 -10.38 5.49 16.37
C SER A 159 -10.83 4.04 16.51
N LEU A 160 -11.92 3.64 15.84
CA LEU A 160 -12.33 2.25 15.83
C LEU A 160 -11.29 1.39 15.10
N HIS A 161 -11.12 0.16 15.59
CA HIS A 161 -10.24 -0.82 14.97
C HIS A 161 -10.65 -1.11 13.52
N PHE A 162 -9.70 -1.08 12.58
CA PHE A 162 -9.98 -1.19 11.14
C PHE A 162 -10.82 -2.42 10.74
N LEU A 163 -10.64 -3.57 11.41
CA LEU A 163 -11.45 -4.78 11.15
C LEU A 163 -12.95 -4.55 11.35
N LEU A 164 -13.32 -3.71 12.32
CA LEU A 164 -14.71 -3.38 12.58
C LEU A 164 -15.25 -2.37 11.58
N VAL A 165 -14.41 -1.42 11.17
CA VAL A 165 -14.74 -0.54 10.05
C VAL A 165 -15.12 -1.38 8.83
N PHE A 166 -14.37 -2.45 8.55
CA PHE A 166 -14.65 -3.36 7.43
C PHE A 166 -15.90 -4.18 7.62
N LEU A 167 -16.08 -4.75 8.81
CA LEU A 167 -17.26 -5.51 9.14
C LEU A 167 -18.52 -4.65 8.99
N ILE A 168 -18.51 -3.43 9.53
CA ILE A 168 -19.64 -2.51 9.50
C ILE A 168 -19.92 -2.04 8.07
N CYS A 169 -18.91 -1.62 7.30
CA CYS A 169 -19.09 -1.24 5.89
C CYS A 169 -19.60 -2.42 5.03
N GLY A 170 -19.12 -3.64 5.30
CA GLY A 170 -19.57 -4.87 4.64
C GLY A 170 -21.03 -5.20 4.94
N ILE A 171 -21.42 -5.20 6.21
CA ILE A 171 -22.82 -5.41 6.64
C ILE A 171 -23.72 -4.33 6.06
N PHE A 172 -23.31 -3.06 6.12
CA PHE A 172 -24.04 -1.93 5.55
C PHE A 172 -24.33 -2.14 4.07
N ARG A 173 -23.31 -2.46 3.26
CA ARG A 173 -23.50 -2.71 1.82
C ARG A 173 -24.36 -3.93 1.54
N SER A 174 -24.15 -5.03 2.26
CA SER A 174 -24.93 -6.26 2.09
C SER A 174 -26.44 -6.00 2.30
N LEU A 175 -26.79 -5.27 3.36
CA LEU A 175 -28.18 -4.90 3.66
C LEU A 175 -28.72 -3.84 2.68
N TRP A 176 -27.88 -2.93 2.20
CA TRP A 176 -28.25 -1.97 1.16
C TRP A 176 -28.66 -2.65 -0.15
N ILE A 177 -27.88 -3.63 -0.61
CA ILE A 177 -28.16 -4.38 -1.84
C ILE A 177 -29.47 -5.17 -1.70
N LYS A 178 -29.79 -5.65 -0.50
CA LYS A 178 -31.08 -6.31 -0.17
C LYS A 178 -32.25 -5.32 -0.01
N ASN A 179 -32.05 -4.03 -0.29
CA ASN A 179 -33.01 -2.94 -0.12
C ASN A 179 -33.48 -2.71 1.33
N GLN A 180 -32.73 -3.19 2.33
CA GLN A 180 -33.03 -3.05 3.76
C GLN A 180 -32.25 -1.87 4.39
N LYS A 181 -32.38 -0.67 3.79
CA LYS A 181 -31.53 0.49 4.12
C LYS A 181 -31.64 0.95 5.57
N ALA A 182 -32.85 0.97 6.13
CA ALA A 182 -33.08 1.35 7.54
C ALA A 182 -32.42 0.37 8.51
N VAL A 183 -32.56 -0.94 8.24
CA VAL A 183 -31.91 -2.00 9.02
C VAL A 183 -30.38 -1.89 8.90
N ALA A 184 -29.87 -1.60 7.70
CA ALA A 184 -28.44 -1.37 7.48
C ALA A 184 -27.87 -0.28 8.39
N ALA A 185 -28.56 0.86 8.48
CA ALA A 185 -28.15 1.97 9.34
C ALA A 185 -28.21 1.61 10.83
N ILE A 186 -29.32 0.99 11.28
CA ILE A 186 -29.52 0.62 12.70
C ILE A 186 -28.48 -0.41 13.15
N VAL A 187 -28.27 -1.47 12.38
CA VAL A 187 -27.31 -2.54 12.74
C VAL A 187 -25.89 -2.00 12.75
N SER A 188 -25.51 -1.20 11.74
CA SER A 188 -24.18 -0.58 11.68
C SER A 188 -23.91 0.32 12.89
N LEU A 189 -24.90 1.14 13.27
CA LEU A 189 -24.81 2.01 14.43
C LEU A 189 -24.75 1.20 15.74
N ALA A 190 -25.60 0.18 15.89
CA ALA A 190 -25.61 -0.68 17.08
C ALA A 190 -24.27 -1.39 17.28
N LEU A 191 -23.65 -1.90 16.22
CA LEU A 191 -22.33 -2.53 16.27
C LEU A 191 -21.23 -1.53 16.65
N ALA A 192 -21.27 -0.32 16.07
CA ALA A 192 -20.31 0.74 16.40
C ALA A 192 -20.42 1.16 17.88
N VAL A 193 -21.64 1.38 18.38
CA VAL A 193 -21.90 1.76 19.77
C VAL A 193 -21.51 0.64 20.74
N LEU A 194 -21.90 -0.61 20.44
CA LEU A 194 -21.54 -1.77 21.26
C LEU A 194 -20.02 -1.89 21.39
N PHE A 195 -19.29 -1.70 20.29
CA PHE A 195 -17.84 -1.76 20.33
C PHE A 195 -17.23 -0.63 21.14
N LEU A 196 -17.67 0.62 20.96
CA LEU A 196 -17.19 1.75 21.75
C LEU A 196 -17.41 1.51 23.26
N LEU A 197 -18.52 0.90 23.63
CA LEU A 197 -18.79 0.52 25.02
C LEU A 197 -17.84 -0.58 25.48
N VAL A 198 -17.76 -1.71 24.76
CA VAL A 198 -16.89 -2.84 25.14
C VAL A 198 -15.43 -2.40 25.23
N PHE A 199 -14.93 -1.63 24.27
CA PHE A 199 -13.54 -1.19 24.25
C PHE A 199 -13.22 -0.23 25.41
N ARG A 200 -14.15 0.68 25.72
CA ARG A 200 -14.00 1.61 26.86
C ARG A 200 -14.04 0.89 28.21
N TYR A 201 -14.80 -0.20 28.34
CA TYR A 201 -14.88 -0.99 29.57
C TYR A 201 -13.78 -2.05 29.71
N ALA A 202 -13.30 -2.63 28.59
CA ALA A 202 -12.35 -3.72 28.62
C ALA A 202 -10.89 -3.26 28.82
N GLY A 203 -10.57 -1.99 28.56
CA GLY A 203 -9.22 -1.44 28.81
C GLY A 203 -8.07 -2.20 28.11
N LEU A 204 -8.37 -2.93 27.03
CA LEU A 204 -7.42 -3.83 26.38
C LEU A 204 -6.36 -3.01 25.61
N GLN A 205 -5.24 -2.76 26.29
CA GLN A 205 -4.00 -2.29 25.68
C GLN A 205 -3.38 -3.45 24.89
N PHE A 206 -3.48 -3.43 23.56
CA PHE A 206 -2.73 -4.35 22.70
C PHE A 206 -1.28 -3.88 22.61
N SER A 207 -0.43 -4.36 23.51
CA SER A 207 1.03 -4.15 23.39
C SER A 207 1.57 -5.04 22.28
N GLY A 208 2.17 -4.42 21.25
CA GLY A 208 2.73 -5.11 20.09
C GLY A 208 3.96 -5.94 20.45
N SER A 209 3.83 -7.27 20.46
CA SER A 209 4.98 -8.19 20.53
C SER A 209 5.79 -8.17 19.23
N LYS A 210 7.10 -8.48 19.29
CA LYS A 210 7.97 -8.67 18.10
C LYS A 210 7.45 -9.72 17.13
N SER A 211 6.77 -10.77 17.61
CA SER A 211 6.09 -11.76 16.76
C SER A 211 4.85 -11.19 16.05
N GLY A 212 4.32 -10.07 16.54
CA GLY A 212 3.23 -9.32 15.94
C GLY A 212 3.62 -8.66 14.62
N LEU A 213 4.89 -8.35 14.36
CA LEU A 213 5.32 -7.66 13.14
C LEU A 213 5.02 -8.43 11.85
N PHE A 214 5.20 -9.76 11.87
CA PHE A 214 4.80 -10.58 10.72
C PHE A 214 3.28 -10.54 10.50
N ILE A 215 2.50 -10.55 11.58
CA ILE A 215 1.04 -10.49 11.54
C ILE A 215 0.58 -9.10 11.06
N GLU A 216 1.22 -8.02 11.51
CA GLU A 216 0.96 -6.67 11.02
C GLU A 216 1.27 -6.54 9.53
N GLY A 217 2.39 -7.09 9.10
CA GLY A 217 2.72 -7.18 7.69
C GLY A 217 1.68 -8.00 6.91
N LEU A 218 1.27 -9.15 7.45
CA LEU A 218 0.26 -10.02 6.83
C LEU A 218 -1.09 -9.31 6.70
N LYS A 219 -1.54 -8.59 7.74
CA LYS A 219 -2.74 -7.74 7.70
C LYS A 219 -2.61 -6.68 6.61
N ALA A 220 -1.49 -5.95 6.58
CA ALA A 220 -1.25 -4.93 5.57
C ALA A 220 -1.29 -5.53 4.15
N GLY A 221 -0.63 -6.67 3.92
CA GLY A 221 -0.64 -7.37 2.63
C GLY A 221 -2.03 -7.88 2.23
N MET A 222 -2.75 -8.53 3.15
CA MET A 222 -4.08 -9.12 2.89
C MET A 222 -5.20 -8.09 2.73
N LEU A 223 -4.96 -6.84 3.13
CA LEU A 223 -5.99 -5.79 3.14
C LEU A 223 -5.65 -4.62 2.22
N SER A 224 -4.54 -4.69 1.49
CA SER A 224 -4.14 -3.68 0.50
C SER A 224 -4.89 -3.83 -0.83
N PHE A 225 -6.21 -3.62 -0.82
CA PHE A 225 -7.03 -3.61 -2.03
C PHE A 225 -6.80 -2.32 -2.83
N GLY A 226 -6.69 -2.38 -4.16
CA GLY A 226 -6.50 -1.19 -5.00
C GLY A 226 -5.08 -0.57 -4.93
N GLY A 227 -4.12 -1.35 -4.44
CA GLY A 227 -2.69 -1.13 -4.62
C GLY A 227 -1.93 -0.58 -3.44
N ALA A 228 -0.62 -0.43 -3.60
CA ALA A 228 0.33 -0.25 -2.50
C ALA A 228 0.06 0.94 -1.55
N TYR A 229 -0.75 1.94 -1.95
CA TYR A 229 -1.14 3.06 -1.09
C TYR A 229 -2.12 2.67 0.02
N THR A 230 -2.86 1.58 -0.16
CA THR A 230 -3.90 1.20 0.80
C THR A 230 -3.34 0.54 2.04
N ALA A 231 -2.07 0.11 2.02
CA ALA A 231 -1.33 -0.29 3.22
C ALA A 231 -1.13 0.85 4.24
N ILE A 232 -1.13 2.11 3.79
CA ILE A 232 -0.83 3.29 4.62
C ILE A 232 -1.78 3.39 5.82
N PRO A 233 -3.12 3.46 5.66
CA PRO A 233 -4.04 3.58 6.79
C PRO A 233 -3.94 2.41 7.78
N PHE A 234 -3.66 1.19 7.31
CA PHE A 234 -3.51 0.04 8.21
C PHE A 234 -2.26 0.13 9.06
N LEU A 235 -1.09 0.33 8.43
CA LEU A 235 0.17 0.41 9.14
C LEU A 235 0.20 1.66 10.04
N GLN A 236 -0.46 2.74 9.65
CA GLN A 236 -0.64 3.90 10.52
C GLN A 236 -1.47 3.51 11.76
N ASN A 237 -2.66 2.94 11.57
CA ASN A 237 -3.56 2.58 12.67
C ASN A 237 -2.98 1.48 13.58
N SER A 238 -2.22 0.54 13.03
CA SER A 238 -1.74 -0.63 13.77
C SER A 238 -0.36 -0.43 14.38
N MET A 239 0.49 0.44 13.83
CA MET A 239 1.86 0.60 14.32
C MET A 239 2.11 1.92 15.05
N VAL A 240 1.53 3.04 14.59
CA VAL A 240 1.81 4.36 15.19
C VAL A 240 1.20 4.44 16.59
N GLY A 241 2.05 4.65 17.60
CA GLY A 241 1.65 4.69 19.01
C GLY A 241 1.45 3.32 19.67
N ASN A 242 1.36 2.22 18.91
CA ASN A 242 1.27 0.86 19.44
C ASN A 242 2.65 0.17 19.59
N TYR A 243 3.67 0.73 18.93
CA TYR A 243 5.08 0.39 19.12
C TYR A 243 5.83 1.64 19.57
N ASP A 244 6.56 1.56 20.67
CA ASP A 244 7.22 2.72 21.31
C ASP A 244 8.16 3.46 20.35
N SER A 245 8.78 2.75 19.41
CA SER A 245 9.72 3.30 18.43
C SER A 245 9.04 3.95 17.21
N ILE A 246 7.71 3.88 17.08
CA ILE A 246 6.97 4.34 15.90
C ILE A 246 6.03 5.49 16.24
N THR A 247 6.45 6.68 15.84
CA THR A 247 5.68 7.94 15.91
C THR A 247 5.13 8.34 14.53
N THR A 248 4.18 9.28 14.50
CA THR A 248 3.68 9.86 13.24
C THR A 248 4.81 10.42 12.38
N SER A 249 5.80 11.10 12.98
CA SER A 249 6.96 11.62 12.26
C SER A 249 7.78 10.49 11.62
N SER A 250 8.14 9.46 12.40
CA SER A 250 8.89 8.32 11.87
C SER A 250 8.13 7.59 10.76
N PHE A 251 6.80 7.50 10.85
CA PHE A 251 5.96 6.92 9.83
C PHE A 251 6.02 7.69 8.51
N LEU A 252 5.99 9.02 8.56
CA LEU A 252 6.14 9.88 7.40
C LEU A 252 7.55 9.77 6.80
N ASP A 253 8.58 9.67 7.64
CA ASP A 253 9.97 9.45 7.19
C ASP A 253 10.08 8.12 6.42
N GLY A 254 9.42 7.06 6.87
CA GLY A 254 9.38 5.79 6.15
C GLY A 254 8.77 5.91 4.76
N ILE A 255 7.63 6.62 4.64
CA ILE A 255 6.98 6.88 3.35
C ILE A 255 7.87 7.77 2.47
N ALA A 256 8.53 8.78 3.04
CA ALA A 256 9.49 9.63 2.36
C ALA A 256 10.62 8.80 1.74
N LEU A 257 11.31 8.00 2.57
CA LEU A 257 12.42 7.13 2.15
C LEU A 257 11.99 6.17 1.03
N ALA A 258 10.79 5.58 1.13
CA ALA A 258 10.27 4.67 0.12
C ALA A 258 10.02 5.32 -1.24
N ASN A 259 9.79 6.63 -1.29
CA ASN A 259 9.56 7.37 -2.53
C ASN A 259 10.85 7.94 -3.16
N VAL A 260 11.98 7.89 -2.45
CA VAL A 260 13.29 8.34 -2.93
C VAL A 260 14.12 7.18 -3.49
N ILE A 261 13.63 5.94 -3.37
CA ILE A 261 14.26 4.73 -3.93
C ILE A 261 13.39 4.05 -5.00
N PRO A 262 13.98 3.27 -5.92
CA PRO A 262 13.21 2.44 -6.85
C PRO A 262 12.66 1.21 -6.11
N ALA A 263 11.42 1.31 -5.62
CA ALA A 263 10.78 0.22 -4.92
C ALA A 263 9.24 0.28 -4.97
N PRO A 264 8.53 -0.84 -4.79
CA PRO A 264 7.10 -0.83 -4.50
C PRO A 264 6.83 0.02 -3.27
N LEU A 265 5.85 0.92 -3.32
CA LEU A 265 5.60 1.88 -2.23
C LEU A 265 5.46 1.20 -0.87
N VAL A 266 4.80 0.04 -0.81
CA VAL A 266 4.56 -0.74 0.41
C VAL A 266 5.84 -1.17 1.13
N ILE A 267 7.01 -1.08 0.49
CA ILE A 267 8.30 -1.41 1.09
C ILE A 267 8.64 -0.56 2.32
N PHE A 268 7.99 0.61 2.50
CA PHE A 268 8.14 1.44 3.70
C PHE A 268 7.84 0.67 5.01
N GLY A 269 7.01 -0.37 4.95
CA GLY A 269 6.79 -1.26 6.08
C GLY A 269 8.09 -1.92 6.58
N THR A 270 9.03 -2.22 5.70
CA THR A 270 10.38 -2.74 6.05
C THR A 270 11.09 -1.82 7.04
N TYR A 271 11.01 -0.51 6.80
CA TYR A 271 11.59 0.49 7.69
C TYR A 271 10.87 0.54 9.05
N LEU A 272 9.53 0.46 9.05
CA LEU A 272 8.77 0.39 10.31
C LEU A 272 9.13 -0.85 11.13
N GLY A 273 9.26 -2.00 10.47
CA GLY A 273 9.74 -3.23 11.11
C GLY A 273 11.17 -3.10 11.63
N PHE A 274 12.02 -2.36 10.92
CA PHE A 274 13.37 -2.08 11.38
C PHE A 274 13.38 -1.24 12.66
N LEU A 275 12.55 -0.20 12.74
CA LEU A 275 12.43 0.60 13.97
C LEU A 275 11.88 -0.21 15.14
N ALA A 276 10.86 -1.05 14.89
CA ALA A 276 10.22 -1.83 15.95
C ALA A 276 11.01 -3.07 16.41
N GLY A 277 11.85 -3.66 15.55
CA GLY A 277 12.47 -4.96 15.80
C GLY A 277 13.86 -5.16 15.19
N GLY A 278 14.50 -4.10 14.70
CA GLY A 278 15.78 -4.18 14.00
C GLY A 278 15.69 -4.99 12.71
N PHE A 279 16.80 -5.58 12.30
CA PHE A 279 16.89 -6.34 11.04
C PHE A 279 15.87 -7.49 10.97
N SER A 280 15.64 -8.21 12.08
CA SER A 280 14.64 -9.28 12.10
C SER A 280 13.21 -8.74 11.99
N GLY A 281 12.89 -7.63 12.65
CA GLY A 281 11.60 -6.97 12.53
C GLY A 281 11.32 -6.52 11.09
N ALA A 282 12.33 -5.97 10.41
CA ALA A 282 12.26 -5.59 9.01
C ALA A 282 11.94 -6.79 8.11
N LEU A 283 12.67 -7.90 8.26
CA LEU A 283 12.40 -9.11 7.46
C LEU A 283 11.02 -9.72 7.75
N LEU A 284 10.60 -9.75 9.02
CA LEU A 284 9.30 -10.32 9.41
C LEU A 284 8.13 -9.53 8.81
N ILE A 285 8.14 -8.21 8.93
CA ILE A 285 7.04 -7.39 8.39
C ILE A 285 7.04 -7.42 6.86
N THR A 286 8.21 -7.37 6.21
CA THR A 286 8.30 -7.48 4.75
C THR A 286 7.79 -8.83 4.26
N ALA A 287 8.18 -9.92 4.93
CA ALA A 287 7.66 -11.25 4.62
C ALA A 287 6.13 -11.28 4.74
N GLY A 288 5.57 -10.73 5.83
CA GLY A 288 4.13 -10.61 6.01
C GLY A 288 3.44 -9.83 4.89
N ILE A 289 3.97 -8.66 4.52
CA ILE A 289 3.41 -7.78 3.48
C ILE A 289 3.35 -8.47 2.12
N PHE A 290 4.42 -9.15 1.72
CA PHE A 290 4.53 -9.74 0.38
C PHE A 290 4.01 -11.18 0.29
N LEU A 291 3.82 -11.88 1.42
CA LEU A 291 3.35 -13.26 1.42
C LEU A 291 1.99 -13.45 0.72
N PRO A 292 0.96 -12.59 0.92
CA PRO A 292 -0.30 -12.69 0.19
C PRO A 292 -0.11 -12.60 -1.32
N ALA A 293 0.68 -11.63 -1.79
CA ALA A 293 0.96 -11.43 -3.21
C ALA A 293 1.62 -12.66 -3.87
N PHE A 294 2.59 -13.28 -3.18
CA PHE A 294 3.18 -14.55 -3.64
C PHE A 294 2.16 -15.69 -3.59
N SER A 295 1.42 -15.82 -2.50
CA SER A 295 0.52 -16.95 -2.26
C SER A 295 -0.65 -16.97 -3.25
N PHE A 296 -1.34 -15.84 -3.41
CA PHE A 296 -2.48 -15.70 -4.33
C PHE A 296 -2.05 -15.99 -5.78
N THR A 297 -0.86 -15.52 -6.17
CA THR A 297 -0.38 -15.72 -7.53
C THR A 297 0.12 -17.14 -7.79
N LEU A 298 0.97 -17.69 -6.91
CA LEU A 298 1.60 -19.00 -7.11
C LEU A 298 0.66 -20.19 -6.90
N VAL A 299 -0.32 -20.04 -6.00
CA VAL A 299 -1.26 -21.10 -5.63
C VAL A 299 -2.62 -20.88 -6.27
N GLY A 300 -3.08 -19.64 -6.33
CA GLY A 300 -4.49 -19.31 -6.55
C GLY A 300 -4.89 -18.73 -7.90
N HIS A 301 -3.96 -18.47 -8.84
CA HIS A 301 -4.29 -17.71 -10.06
C HIS A 301 -5.53 -18.24 -10.82
N LYS A 302 -5.63 -19.56 -11.06
CA LYS A 302 -6.78 -20.16 -11.79
C LYS A 302 -8.10 -20.08 -11.00
N GLN A 303 -8.03 -20.22 -9.69
CA GLN A 303 -9.18 -20.13 -8.80
C GLN A 303 -9.66 -18.68 -8.70
N ILE A 304 -8.73 -17.74 -8.65
CA ILE A 304 -8.99 -16.30 -8.58
C ILE A 304 -9.60 -15.80 -9.89
N GLU A 305 -9.10 -16.24 -11.04
CA GLU A 305 -9.68 -15.91 -12.35
C GLU A 305 -11.17 -16.31 -12.42
N ARG A 306 -11.53 -17.49 -11.90
CA ARG A 306 -12.93 -17.96 -11.81
C ARG A 306 -13.77 -17.19 -10.79
N LEU A 307 -13.17 -16.74 -9.68
CA LEU A 307 -13.87 -15.93 -8.66
C LEU A 307 -14.20 -14.53 -9.17
N ILE A 308 -13.38 -13.98 -10.06
CA ILE A 308 -13.55 -12.65 -10.66
C ILE A 308 -14.61 -12.65 -11.76
N GLU A 309 -14.83 -13.79 -12.43
CA GLU A 309 -16.00 -13.96 -13.30
C GLU A 309 -17.33 -13.95 -12.51
N ASN A 310 -17.29 -14.16 -11.19
CA ASN A 310 -18.47 -14.13 -10.33
C ASN A 310 -18.75 -12.71 -9.77
N LYS A 311 -19.82 -12.09 -10.29
CA LYS A 311 -20.27 -10.74 -9.90
C LYS A 311 -20.50 -10.57 -8.39
N THR A 312 -20.83 -11.64 -7.66
CA THR A 312 -21.09 -11.58 -6.21
C THR A 312 -19.79 -11.37 -5.41
N PHE A 313 -18.66 -11.91 -5.88
CA PHE A 313 -17.37 -11.75 -5.20
C PHE A 313 -16.85 -10.31 -5.29
N HIS A 314 -17.06 -9.66 -6.45
CA HIS A 314 -16.77 -8.24 -6.66
C HIS A 314 -17.52 -7.35 -5.65
N GLY A 315 -18.81 -7.59 -5.43
CA GLY A 315 -19.63 -6.78 -4.52
C GLY A 315 -19.18 -6.78 -3.05
N SER A 316 -18.56 -7.87 -2.58
CA SER A 316 -17.98 -7.95 -1.22
C SER A 316 -16.65 -7.19 -1.12
N LEU A 317 -15.80 -7.29 -2.14
CA LEU A 317 -14.51 -6.57 -2.21
C LEU A 317 -14.71 -5.05 -2.34
N ASP A 318 -15.76 -4.63 -3.02
CA ASP A 318 -16.17 -3.23 -3.12
C ASP A 318 -16.40 -2.59 -1.73
N SER A 319 -17.02 -3.32 -0.81
CA SER A 319 -17.32 -2.81 0.53
C SER A 319 -16.07 -2.55 1.37
N VAL A 320 -15.08 -3.45 1.28
CA VAL A 320 -13.78 -3.30 1.93
C VAL A 320 -13.01 -2.15 1.29
N SER A 321 -13.06 -2.05 -0.04
CA SER A 321 -12.45 -0.98 -0.83
C SER A 321 -12.97 0.40 -0.44
N ALA A 322 -14.29 0.56 -0.25
CA ALA A 322 -14.87 1.82 0.20
C ALA A 322 -14.45 2.19 1.64
N ALA A 323 -14.29 1.19 2.51
CA ALA A 323 -13.78 1.41 3.86
C ALA A 323 -12.30 1.83 3.85
N VAL A 324 -11.47 1.17 3.04
CA VAL A 324 -10.08 1.57 2.81
C VAL A 324 -9.97 3.03 2.36
N VAL A 325 -10.85 3.48 1.46
CA VAL A 325 -10.92 4.89 1.03
C VAL A 325 -11.21 5.82 2.20
N GLY A 326 -12.23 5.52 3.01
CA GLY A 326 -12.59 6.36 4.16
C GLY A 326 -11.48 6.44 5.19
N MET A 327 -10.82 5.31 5.48
CA MET A 327 -9.64 5.29 6.36
C MET A 327 -8.50 6.12 5.78
N LEU A 328 -8.17 5.95 4.50
CA LEU A 328 -7.09 6.69 3.84
C LEU A 328 -7.34 8.21 3.84
N ILE A 329 -8.60 8.65 3.69
CA ILE A 329 -8.97 10.07 3.81
C ILE A 329 -8.70 10.58 5.23
N ILE A 330 -9.09 9.82 6.26
CA ILE A 330 -8.82 10.21 7.65
C ILE A 330 -7.32 10.20 7.96
N THR A 331 -6.58 9.20 7.50
CA THR A 331 -5.12 9.16 7.57
C THR A 331 -4.50 10.40 6.92
N ALA A 332 -4.94 10.77 5.71
CA ALA A 332 -4.47 11.96 5.01
C ALA A 332 -4.74 13.23 5.83
N LEU A 333 -5.94 13.36 6.41
CA LEU A 333 -6.33 14.50 7.22
C LEU A 333 -5.52 14.59 8.52
N GLN A 334 -5.34 13.47 9.24
CA GLN A 334 -4.54 13.42 10.47
C GLN A 334 -3.09 13.80 10.20
N ILE A 335 -2.51 13.26 9.12
CA ILE A 335 -1.15 13.60 8.68
C ILE A 335 -1.07 15.09 8.30
N PHE A 336 -2.05 15.62 7.58
CA PHE A 336 -2.10 17.02 7.19
C PHE A 336 -2.11 17.93 8.42
N LEU A 337 -3.01 17.68 9.37
CA LEU A 337 -3.12 18.47 10.59
C LEU A 337 -1.86 18.37 11.48
N HIS A 338 -1.18 17.22 11.48
CA HIS A 338 0.06 17.04 12.22
C HIS A 338 1.26 17.72 11.54
N THR A 339 1.30 17.72 10.21
CA THR A 339 2.48 18.13 9.43
C THR A 339 2.45 19.59 9.05
N ILE A 340 1.28 20.14 8.72
CA ILE A 340 1.13 21.49 8.15
C ILE A 340 0.75 22.46 9.27
N THR A 341 1.76 23.02 9.92
CA THR A 341 1.61 23.97 11.03
C THR A 341 2.16 25.36 10.71
N THR A 342 2.98 25.48 9.67
CA THR A 342 3.64 26.73 9.27
C THR A 342 3.28 27.14 7.83
N PRO A 343 3.35 28.45 7.49
CA PRO A 343 3.10 28.92 6.12
C PRO A 343 4.02 28.27 5.08
N ILE A 344 5.28 28.02 5.43
CA ILE A 344 6.27 27.37 4.55
C ILE A 344 5.82 25.94 4.21
N GLN A 345 5.40 25.16 5.19
CA GLN A 345 4.89 23.80 4.96
C GLN A 345 3.65 23.81 4.06
N THR A 346 2.75 24.78 4.22
CA THR A 346 1.58 24.95 3.34
C THR A 346 1.98 25.22 1.89
N ILE A 347 3.01 26.04 1.67
CA ILE A 347 3.55 26.30 0.33
C ILE A 347 4.13 25.01 -0.27
N ILE A 348 4.99 24.30 0.48
CA ILE A 348 5.59 23.04 0.04
C ILE A 348 4.50 22.01 -0.32
N PHE A 349 3.51 21.83 0.56
CA PHE A 349 2.36 20.96 0.32
C PHE A 349 1.62 21.32 -0.96
N THR A 350 1.31 22.60 -1.17
CA THR A 350 0.53 23.07 -2.32
C THR A 350 1.28 22.86 -3.64
N ILE A 351 2.57 23.20 -3.66
CA ILE A 351 3.44 22.99 -4.83
C ILE A 351 3.61 21.51 -5.13
N ALA A 352 3.88 20.69 -4.12
CA ALA A 352 4.01 19.25 -4.27
C ALA A 352 2.71 18.62 -4.79
N LEU A 353 1.56 19.03 -4.24
CA LEU A 353 0.25 18.55 -4.67
C LEU A 353 0.01 18.90 -6.15
N ALA A 354 0.24 20.15 -6.55
CA ALA A 354 0.17 20.56 -7.94
C ALA A 354 1.12 19.71 -8.82
N GLY A 355 2.36 19.50 -8.38
CA GLY A 355 3.32 18.62 -9.02
C GLY A 355 2.77 17.20 -9.27
N PHE A 356 2.14 16.59 -8.28
CA PHE A 356 1.54 15.24 -8.41
C PHE A 356 0.30 15.19 -9.33
N TYR A 357 -0.36 16.32 -9.60
CA TYR A 357 -1.45 16.40 -10.57
C TYR A 357 -0.94 16.63 -12.00
N PHE A 358 0.06 17.50 -12.17
CA PHE A 358 0.47 17.97 -13.49
C PHE A 358 1.67 17.21 -14.07
N LEU A 359 2.61 16.73 -13.24
CA LEU A 359 3.84 16.07 -13.71
C LEU A 359 3.63 14.56 -13.88
N LYS A 360 3.44 14.11 -15.11
CA LYS A 360 3.13 12.70 -15.44
C LYS A 360 4.35 11.78 -15.68
N HIS A 361 5.55 12.21 -15.31
CA HIS A 361 6.77 11.44 -15.54
C HIS A 361 7.05 10.42 -14.41
N ARG A 362 7.72 9.29 -14.72
CA ARG A 362 8.06 8.26 -13.72
C ARG A 362 9.00 8.74 -12.62
N LEU A 363 9.79 9.78 -12.90
CA LEU A 363 10.69 10.42 -11.93
C LEU A 363 10.05 11.62 -11.22
N SER A 364 8.78 11.96 -11.49
CA SER A 364 8.12 13.09 -10.83
C SER A 364 8.11 12.92 -9.31
N THR A 365 7.72 11.73 -8.83
CA THR A 365 7.63 11.47 -7.39
C THR A 365 8.97 11.61 -6.67
N PRO A 366 10.06 10.91 -7.06
CA PRO A 366 11.35 11.09 -6.40
C PRO A 366 11.90 12.51 -6.55
N ALA A 367 11.70 13.17 -7.71
CA ALA A 367 12.16 14.54 -7.91
C ALA A 367 11.43 15.53 -6.99
N ILE A 368 10.11 15.43 -6.85
CA ILE A 368 9.33 16.25 -5.92
C ILE A 368 9.83 16.04 -4.49
N MET A 369 10.02 14.80 -4.05
CA MET A 369 10.51 14.51 -2.69
C MET A 369 11.90 15.11 -2.44
N ILE A 370 12.85 14.92 -3.36
CA ILE A 370 14.21 15.44 -3.21
C ILE A 370 14.20 16.98 -3.22
N CYS A 371 13.50 17.62 -4.15
CA CYS A 371 13.41 19.07 -4.22
C CYS A 371 12.78 19.67 -2.95
N CYS A 372 11.71 19.07 -2.44
CA CYS A 372 11.08 19.52 -1.20
C CYS A 372 12.01 19.32 0.01
N GLY A 373 12.75 18.21 0.07
CA GLY A 373 13.72 17.98 1.14
C GLY A 373 14.89 18.97 1.12
N VAL A 374 15.48 19.22 -0.05
CA VAL A 374 16.55 20.21 -0.21
C VAL A 374 16.05 21.61 0.17
N PHE A 375 14.85 21.99 -0.28
CA PHE A 375 14.25 23.26 0.11
C PHE A 375 14.01 23.35 1.62
N GLY A 376 13.48 22.29 2.25
CA GLY A 376 13.29 22.24 3.69
C GLY A 376 14.59 22.37 4.48
N TYR A 377 15.67 21.78 3.99
CA TYR A 377 17.00 21.93 4.57
C TYR A 377 17.45 23.39 4.59
N PHE A 378 17.32 24.11 3.48
CA PHE A 378 17.74 25.52 3.39
C PHE A 378 16.85 26.49 4.16
N VAL A 379 15.59 26.14 4.41
CA VAL A 379 14.66 27.01 5.15
C VAL A 379 14.71 26.75 6.67
N SER A 380 15.18 25.57 7.07
CA SER A 380 15.25 25.15 8.49
C SER A 380 16.67 25.20 9.07
N ALA A 381 17.69 25.37 8.23
CA ALA A 381 19.07 25.67 8.59
C ALA A 381 19.27 27.19 8.71
#